data_AF-A0A7X7NCJ4-F1
#
_entry.id   AF-A0A7X7NCJ4-F1
#
_cell.length_a   1.000
_cell.length_b   1.000
_cell.length_c   1.000
_cell.angle_alpha   90.00
_cell.angle_beta   90.00
_cell.angle_gamma   90.00
#
_symmetry.space_group_name_H-M   'P 1'
#
loop_
_entity.id
_entity.type
_entity.pdbx_description
1 polymer ?
#
loop_
_entity_poly.entity_id
_entity_poly.type
_entity_poly.pdbx_seq_one_letter_code
_entity_poly.pdbx_strand_id
1 'polypeptide(L)' 'ELQVLGPSPAVLEKIANEVRYSILIKTRSPQKMNTVLAEVRRKNCRLSRSLKLMIDVDPVNML' A
#
# COMPACT_ATOMS: atom_id res chain seq x y z
N GLU A 1 3.46 -17.85 -1.74
CA GLU A 1 2.95 -17.35 -0.44
C GLU A 1 2.69 -15.85 -0.55
N LEU A 2 1.83 -15.31 0.31
CA LEU A 2 1.59 -13.87 0.40
C LEU A 2 2.59 -13.28 1.40
N GLN A 3 3.33 -12.26 0.99
CA GLN A 3 4.28 -11.55 1.83
C GLN A 3 3.90 -10.07 1.91
N VAL A 4 4.04 -9.52 3.12
CA VAL A 4 3.81 -8.10 3.41
C VAL A 4 5.11 -7.58 4.02
N LEU A 5 5.69 -6.56 3.41
CA LEU A 5 6.92 -5.90 3.85
C LEU A 5 6.60 -4.46 4.25
N GLY A 6 7.09 -4.04 5.41
CA GLY A 6 6.76 -2.75 6.03
C GLY A 6 5.76 -2.87 7.21
N PRO A 7 5.13 -1.76 7.64
CA PRO A 7 5.24 -0.42 7.07
C PRO A 7 6.64 0.14 7.28
N SER A 8 7.22 0.72 6.23
CA SER A 8 8.45 1.49 6.30
C SER A 8 8.13 2.95 5.98
N PRO A 9 8.88 3.91 6.54
CA PRO A 9 8.88 5.26 5.99
C PRO A 9 9.11 5.22 4.48
N ALA A 10 8.37 6.01 3.72
CA ALA A 10 8.64 6.15 2.30
C ALA A 10 10.02 6.79 2.10
N VAL A 11 10.65 6.58 0.95
CA VAL A 11 11.99 7.13 0.63
C VAL A 11 12.04 8.65 0.87
N LEU A 12 10.94 9.34 0.59
CA LEU A 12 10.69 10.71 1.03
C LEU A 12 9.73 10.71 2.23
N GLU A 13 10.29 10.67 3.44
CA GLU A 13 9.53 10.48 4.67
C GLU A 13 8.53 11.60 4.95
N LYS A 14 8.84 12.85 4.55
CA LYS A 14 7.99 14.01 4.80
C LYS A 14 7.97 14.99 3.62
N ILE A 15 6.78 15.27 3.10
CA ILE A 15 6.55 16.27 2.05
C ILE A 15 5.33 17.10 2.44
N ALA A 16 5.41 18.44 2.33
CA ALA A 16 4.30 19.34 2.64
C ALA A 16 3.69 19.11 4.04
N ASN A 17 4.53 18.77 5.02
CA ASN A 17 4.14 18.42 6.39
C ASN A 17 3.30 17.13 6.55
N GLU A 18 3.16 16.33 5.50
CA GLU A 18 2.55 14.99 5.54
C GLU A 18 3.64 13.91 5.66
N VAL A 19 3.45 12.95 6.55
CA VAL A 19 4.37 11.80 6.73
C VAL A 19 3.91 10.66 5.84
N ARG A 20 4.84 10.06 5.09
CA ARG A 20 4.55 9.00 4.13
C ARG A 20 5.11 7.67 4.59
N TYR A 21 4.29 6.64 4.46
CA TYR A 21 4.66 5.26 4.72
C TYR A 21 4.31 4.41 3.50
N SER A 22 5.11 3.39 3.24
CA SER A 22 4.86 2.41 2.20
C SER A 22 4.75 1.00 2.79
N ILE A 23 3.91 0.19 2.15
CA ILE A 23 3.77 -1.24 2.42
C ILE A 23 3.88 -1.94 1.07
N LEU A 24 4.80 -2.89 0.96
CA LEU A 24 4.94 -3.72 -0.22
C LEU A 24 4.25 -5.06 0.01
N ILE A 25 3.23 -5.34 -0.80
CA ILE A 25 2.55 -6.62 -0.82
C ILE A 25 3.00 -7.37 -2.07
N LYS A 26 3.50 -8.60 -1.90
CA LYS A 26 3.91 -9.44 -3.02
C LYS A 26 3.48 -10.89 -2.84
N THR A 27 3.16 -11.55 -3.94
CA THR A 27 2.77 -12.95 -3.97
C THR A 27 3.13 -13.56 -5.31
N ARG A 28 3.41 -14.86 -5.34
CA ARG A 28 3.58 -15.64 -6.58
C ARG A 28 2.25 -16.03 -7.24
N SER A 29 1.12 -15.83 -6.56
CA SER A 29 -0.22 -16.17 -7.06
C SER A 29 -1.02 -14.91 -7.39
N PRO A 30 -1.34 -14.66 -8.68
CA PRO A 30 -2.19 -13.55 -9.10
C PRO A 30 -3.59 -13.59 -8.47
N GLN A 31 -4.17 -14.77 -8.28
CA GLN A 31 -5.48 -14.93 -7.65
C GLN A 31 -5.47 -14.39 -6.22
N LYS A 32 -4.43 -14.70 -5.44
CA LYS A 32 -4.26 -14.16 -4.09
C LYS A 32 -4.08 -12.64 -4.11
N MET A 33 -3.37 -12.08 -5.08
CA MET A 33 -3.23 -10.62 -5.22
C MET A 33 -4.59 -9.96 -5.45
N ASN A 34 -5.40 -10.51 -6.36
CA ASN A 34 -6.74 -10.00 -6.63
C ASN A 34 -7.65 -10.04 -5.39
N THR A 35 -7.59 -11.11 -4.59
CA THR A 35 -8.31 -11.20 -3.32
C THR A 35 -7.86 -10.10 -2.34
N VAL A 36 -6.55 -9.88 -2.21
CA VAL A 36 -6.00 -8.84 -1.33
C VAL A 36 -6.46 -7.45 -1.78
N LEU A 37 -6.33 -7.11 -3.06
CA LEU A 37 -6.77 -5.82 -3.60
C LEU A 37 -8.27 -5.60 -3.39
N ALA A 38 -9.09 -6.65 -3.53
CA ALA A 38 -10.53 -6.57 -3.28
C ALA A 38 -10.86 -6.33 -1.79
N GLU A 39 -10.11 -6.92 -0.87
CA GLU A 39 -10.22 -6.67 0.58
C GLU A 39 -9.78 -5.24 0.95
N VAL A 40 -8.63 -4.79 0.43
CA VAL A 40 -8.11 -3.43 0.67
C VAL A 40 -9.11 -2.39 0.16
N ARG A 41 -9.63 -2.57 -1.06
CA ARG A 41 -10.63 -1.66 -1.64
C ARG A 41 -11.90 -1.58 -0.79
N ARG A 42 -12.39 -2.72 -0.27
CA ARG A 42 -13.57 -2.75 0.62
C ARG A 42 -13.32 -2.04 1.95
N LYS A 43 -12.12 -2.19 2.52
CA LYS A 43 -11.77 -1.57 3.81
C LYS A 43 -11.36 -0.10 3.68
N ASN A 44 -10.91 0.35 2.51
CA ASN A 44 -10.51 1.74 2.25
C ASN A 44 -11.63 2.75 2.57
N CYS A 45 -12.90 2.38 2.34
CA CYS A 45 -14.05 3.23 2.68
C CYS A 45 -14.19 3.55 4.17
N ARG A 46 -13.39 2.90 5.04
CA ARG A 46 -13.41 3.08 6.50
C ARG A 46 -12.16 3.79 7.04
N LEU A 47 -11.27 4.29 6.20
CA LEU A 47 -10.10 5.03 6.67
C LEU A 47 -10.51 6.38 7.29
N SER A 48 -9.75 6.80 8.31
CA SER A 48 -9.88 8.15 8.89
C SER A 48 -9.67 9.21 7.80
N ARG A 49 -10.41 10.33 7.89
CA ARG A 49 -10.23 11.49 6.99
C ARG A 49 -8.82 12.09 7.05
N SER A 50 -8.06 11.80 8.11
CA SER A 50 -6.68 12.23 8.30
C SER A 50 -5.65 11.36 7.56
N LEU A 51 -6.07 10.25 6.92
CA LEU A 51 -5.19 9.33 6.22
C LEU A 51 -5.56 9.28 4.74
N LYS A 52 -4.54 9.41 3.89
CA LYS A 52 -4.66 9.20 2.44
C LYS A 52 -4.02 7.87 2.09
N LEU A 53 -4.74 7.01 1.37
CA LEU A 53 -4.21 5.75 0.85
C LEU A 53 -4.09 5.86 -0.68
N MET A 54 -2.91 5.52 -1.19
CA MET A 54 -2.63 5.34 -2.61
C MET A 54 -2.21 3.89 -2.84
N ILE A 55 -2.75 3.26 -3.88
CA ILE A 55 -2.40 1.90 -4.27
C ILE A 55 -1.74 1.99 -5.63
N ASP A 56 -0.49 1.54 -5.72
CA ASP A 56 0.24 1.41 -6.96
C ASP A 56 0.40 -0.09 -7.28
N VAL A 57 -0.02 -0.49 -8.48
CA VAL A 57 0.01 -1.89 -8.93
C VAL A 57 1.08 -2.02 -9.99
N ASP A 58 2.01 -2.94 -9.77
CA ASP A 58 3.22 -3.09 -10.57
C ASP A 58 4.00 -1.77 -10.71
N PRO A 59 4.37 -1.13 -9.58
CA PRO A 59 5.08 0.13 -9.60
C PRO A 59 6.39 -0.02 -10.38
N VAL A 60 6.61 0.86 -11.35
CA VAL A 60 7.86 0.92 -12.12
C VAL A 60 9.02 1.36 -11.21
N ASN A 61 8.72 2.13 -10.18
CA ASN A 61 9.69 2.63 -9.22
C ASN A 61 9.08 2.70 -7.81
N MET A 62 9.86 2.34 -6.80
CA MET A 62 9.46 2.39 -5.37
C MET A 62 10.05 3.61 -4.65
N LEU A 63 10.64 4.53 -5.42
CA LEU A 63 11.19 5.82 -4.97
C LEU A 63 10.08 6.87 -4.79
#